data_AF-A0A8J4RQW3-F1
#
_entry.id   AF-A0A8J4RQW3-F1
#
_cell.length_a   1.000
_cell.length_b   1.000
_cell.length_c   1.000
_cell.angle_alpha   90.00
_cell.angle_beta   90.00
_cell.angle_gamma   90.00
#
_symmetry.space_group_name_H-M   'P 1'
#
loop_
_entity.id
_entity.type
_entity.pdbx_description
1 polymer ?
#
loop_
_entity_poly.entity_id
_entity_poly.type
_entity_poly.pdbx_seq_one_letter_code
_entity_poly.pdbx_strand_id
1 'polypeptide(L)'
;MSALTCSHPRDCNFFWKNDRTSVAHMDSPNIVDMGLSQMSSQVIVHNLDAELDVHLVGGFEDVSLNVWLRICYIIVDFPKIWSGKLLETYDTQTDQFRIASCCWSFRQKYISRTLQSLSNFEILLRCSTSPSAEAPDFVYNLRRQWEYFIEHPDWRETFPRKQPRVFKRAGMEIFII
;
A
#
# COMPACT_ATOMS: atom_id res chain seq x y z
N MET A 1 -0.39 5.38 13.82
CA MET A 1 -0.56 4.56 12.60
C MET A 1 -1.26 3.29 13.03
N SER A 2 -2.51 3.11 12.61
CA SER A 2 -3.36 2.00 13.04
C SER A 2 -3.76 1.21 11.79
N ALA A 3 -3.28 -0.04 11.69
CA ALA A 3 -3.69 -1.02 10.68
C ALA A 3 -4.98 -1.68 11.19
N LEU A 4 -6.13 -1.04 10.96
CA LEU A 4 -7.37 -1.44 11.65
C LEU A 4 -8.23 -2.43 10.86
N THR A 5 -8.02 -2.62 9.56
CA THR A 5 -9.05 -3.30 8.74
C THR A 5 -8.49 -4.11 7.57
N CYS A 6 -7.58 -5.05 7.81
CA CYS A 6 -7.46 -6.23 6.93
C CYS A 6 -8.23 -7.38 7.59
N SER A 7 -9.32 -7.83 6.96
CA SER A 7 -10.27 -8.76 7.58
C SER A 7 -9.72 -10.19 7.73
N HIS A 8 -9.82 -10.72 8.96
CA HIS A 8 -9.30 -12.03 9.42
C HIS A 8 -7.76 -12.11 9.41
N PRO A 9 -7.09 -12.87 10.30
CA PRO A 9 -5.80 -12.54 10.94
C PRO A 9 -4.68 -12.33 9.91
N ARG A 10 -4.58 -11.12 9.34
CA ARG A 10 -3.85 -10.88 8.09
C ARG A 10 -3.39 -9.44 7.98
N ASP A 11 -2.66 -9.00 9.00
CA ASP A 11 -1.70 -7.91 8.86
C ASP A 11 -0.36 -8.45 9.39
N CYS A 12 0.62 -8.50 8.50
CA CYS A 12 1.90 -9.13 8.76
C CYS A 12 2.98 -8.09 8.53
N ASN A 13 3.46 -7.43 9.59
CA ASN A 13 4.68 -6.64 9.53
C ASN A 13 5.74 -7.31 10.42
N PHE A 14 6.96 -7.43 9.85
CA PHE A 14 8.30 -7.61 10.44
C PHE A 14 9.01 -8.91 10.08
N PHE A 15 10.21 -8.74 9.53
CA PHE A 15 11.20 -9.79 9.29
C PHE A 15 12.60 -9.22 9.65
N TRP A 16 13.36 -9.93 10.49
CA TRP A 16 14.71 -9.59 10.94
C TRP A 16 15.70 -10.74 10.76
N LYS A 17 16.78 -10.51 9.99
CA LYS A 17 18.14 -11.01 10.27
C LYS A 17 19.22 -10.28 9.45
N ASN A 18 20.40 -10.06 10.04
CA ASN A 18 21.63 -9.50 9.46
C ASN A 18 21.55 -8.04 8.99
N ASP A 19 21.35 -7.09 9.92
CA ASP A 19 21.38 -5.63 9.67
C ASP A 19 20.35 -5.11 8.64
N ARG A 20 19.34 -5.92 8.31
CA ARG A 20 18.26 -5.56 7.38
C ARG A 20 16.91 -5.75 8.03
N THR A 21 16.05 -4.76 7.85
CA THR A 21 14.66 -4.79 8.29
C THR A 21 13.77 -4.59 7.06
N SER A 22 12.80 -5.49 6.89
CA SER A 22 11.80 -5.37 5.84
C SER A 22 10.41 -5.29 6.47
N VAL A 23 9.56 -4.42 5.91
CA VAL A 23 8.22 -4.08 6.41
C VAL A 23 7.28 -4.02 5.22
N ALA A 24 6.14 -4.71 5.31
CA ALA A 24 5.17 -4.77 4.23
C ALA A 24 3.74 -4.84 4.78
N HIS A 25 2.85 -4.03 4.21
CA HIS A 25 1.43 -4.16 4.47
C HIS A 25 0.83 -5.20 3.51
N MET A 26 0.22 -6.26 4.04
CA MET A 26 -0.31 -7.38 3.25
C MET A 26 -1.76 -7.59 3.62
N ASP A 27 -2.66 -7.41 2.65
CA ASP A 27 -4.11 -7.25 2.86
C ASP A 27 -4.95 -8.47 2.47
N SER A 28 -4.30 -9.55 2.01
CA SER A 28 -4.98 -10.79 1.61
C SER A 28 -4.08 -12.01 1.77
N PRO A 29 -4.65 -13.21 2.07
CA PRO A 29 -3.85 -14.40 2.36
C PRO A 29 -2.93 -14.81 1.21
N ASN A 30 -3.40 -14.68 -0.04
CA ASN A 30 -2.60 -15.01 -1.22
C ASN A 30 -1.38 -14.07 -1.40
N ILE A 31 -1.43 -12.86 -0.81
CA ILE A 31 -0.33 -11.88 -0.85
C ILE A 31 0.66 -12.13 0.28
N VAL A 32 0.24 -12.74 1.39
CA VAL A 32 1.12 -13.04 2.53
C VAL A 32 2.25 -14.00 2.13
N ASP A 33 1.91 -15.17 1.58
CA ASP A 33 2.90 -16.18 1.19
C ASP A 33 3.87 -15.65 0.13
N MET A 34 3.32 -14.97 -0.87
CA MET A 34 4.07 -14.32 -1.94
C MET A 34 5.00 -13.23 -1.40
N GLY A 35 4.49 -12.39 -0.48
CA GLY A 35 5.22 -11.29 0.12
C GLY A 35 6.39 -11.77 0.98
N LEU A 36 6.15 -12.77 1.83
CA LEU A 36 7.19 -13.40 2.65
C LEU A 36 8.26 -14.07 1.78
N SER A 37 7.85 -14.76 0.70
CA SER A 37 8.79 -15.36 -0.25
C SER A 37 9.67 -14.31 -0.94
N GLN A 38 9.07 -13.20 -1.37
CA GLN A 38 9.82 -12.10 -1.97
C GLN A 38 10.79 -11.44 -0.98
N MET A 39 10.33 -11.15 0.24
CA MET A 39 11.16 -10.52 1.28
C MET A 39 12.33 -11.41 1.69
N SER A 40 12.10 -12.72 1.85
CA SER A 40 13.16 -13.68 2.19
C SER A 40 14.19 -13.87 1.08
N SER A 41 13.80 -13.77 -0.20
CA SER A 41 14.72 -13.88 -1.34
C SER A 41 15.80 -12.79 -1.38
N GLN A 42 15.58 -11.65 -0.71
CA GLN A 42 16.54 -10.55 -0.64
C GLN A 42 17.61 -10.74 0.46
N VAL A 43 17.46 -11.77 1.29
CA VAL A 43 18.45 -12.13 2.30
C VAL A 43 19.55 -12.92 1.61
N ILE A 44 20.73 -12.30 1.47
CA ILE A 44 21.94 -13.00 1.02
C ILE A 44 22.44 -13.84 2.20
N VAL A 45 22.06 -15.11 2.21
CA VAL A 45 22.45 -16.06 3.25
C VAL A 45 23.86 -16.56 2.93
N HIS A 46 24.89 -15.89 3.48
CA HIS A 46 26.25 -16.44 3.50
C HIS A 46 26.43 -17.57 4.54
N ASN A 47 25.39 -17.88 5.33
CA ASN A 47 25.43 -18.87 6.39
C ASN A 47 24.07 -19.58 6.51
N LEU A 48 24.01 -20.86 6.15
CA LEU A 48 22.79 -21.68 6.15
C LEU A 48 22.10 -21.76 7.53
N ASP A 49 22.78 -21.38 8.61
CA ASP A 49 22.28 -21.35 9.99
C ASP A 49 21.65 -19.99 10.39
N ALA A 50 21.42 -19.11 9.42
CA ALA A 50 20.81 -17.80 9.66
C ALA A 50 19.32 -17.93 10.07
N GLU A 51 19.06 -18.13 11.36
CA GLU A 51 17.72 -18.01 11.99
C GLU A 51 17.02 -16.69 11.68
N LEU A 52 15.79 -16.79 11.19
CA LEU A 52 14.95 -15.67 10.87
C LEU A 52 13.95 -15.38 12.00
N ASP A 53 13.88 -14.12 12.43
CA ASP A 53 12.80 -13.64 13.31
C ASP A 53 11.68 -12.96 12.50
N VAL A 54 10.44 -13.40 12.68
CA VAL A 54 9.24 -12.90 11.98
C VAL A 54 8.20 -12.49 13.01
N HIS A 55 7.71 -11.26 12.91
CA HIS A 55 6.55 -10.81 13.69
C HIS A 55 5.40 -10.56 12.74
N LEU A 56 4.17 -10.77 13.21
CA LEU A 56 2.95 -10.50 12.47
C LEU A 56 2.03 -9.73 13.43
N VAL A 57 1.48 -8.61 12.98
CA VAL A 57 0.75 -7.67 13.83
C VAL A 57 -0.43 -7.09 13.06
N GLY A 58 -1.63 -7.33 13.60
CA GLY A 58 -2.89 -6.71 13.20
C GLY A 58 -3.97 -7.76 12.90
N GLY A 59 -5.02 -7.34 12.19
CA GLY A 59 -6.27 -8.09 12.09
C GLY A 59 -7.10 -8.08 13.38
N PHE A 60 -8.41 -8.21 13.20
CA PHE A 60 -9.35 -8.46 14.28
C PHE A 60 -10.46 -9.40 13.79
N GLU A 61 -11.20 -10.01 14.71
CA GLU A 61 -12.37 -10.81 14.35
C GLU A 61 -13.49 -9.89 13.85
N ASP A 62 -13.59 -9.78 12.52
CA ASP A 62 -14.64 -9.01 11.88
C ASP A 62 -15.77 -9.89 11.37
N VAL A 63 -16.99 -9.39 11.48
CA VAL A 63 -18.22 -9.98 10.94
C VAL A 63 -18.44 -9.42 9.53
N SER A 64 -17.43 -9.46 8.65
CA SER A 64 -17.56 -8.83 7.33
C SER A 64 -18.55 -9.61 6.45
N LEU A 65 -19.59 -8.93 5.98
CA LEU A 65 -20.44 -9.42 4.90
C LEU A 65 -19.62 -9.47 3.59
N ASN A 66 -19.78 -10.56 2.82
CA ASN A 66 -19.09 -10.85 1.54
C ASN A 66 -19.30 -9.84 0.38
N VAL A 67 -19.64 -8.59 0.65
CA VAL A 67 -19.95 -7.54 -0.37
C VAL A 67 -18.68 -6.82 -0.85
N TRP A 68 -17.54 -7.50 -0.79
CA TRP A 68 -16.21 -6.87 -0.93
C TRP A 68 -15.69 -6.71 -2.36
N LEU A 69 -16.33 -7.34 -3.33
CA LEU A 69 -15.65 -7.73 -4.55
C LEU A 69 -15.53 -6.68 -5.67
N ARG A 70 -15.94 -5.41 -5.51
CA ARG A 70 -16.04 -4.53 -6.69
C ARG A 70 -15.52 -3.11 -6.66
N ILE A 71 -15.27 -2.43 -5.54
CA ILE A 71 -14.97 -0.97 -5.63
C ILE A 71 -13.48 -0.66 -5.46
N CYS A 72 -12.77 -1.25 -4.49
CA CYS A 72 -11.35 -0.94 -4.26
C CYS A 72 -10.43 -1.40 -5.41
N TYR A 73 -10.77 -2.50 -6.08
CA TYR A 73 -10.01 -3.01 -7.24
C TYR A 73 -10.04 -2.09 -8.49
N ILE A 74 -10.86 -1.04 -8.53
CA ILE A 74 -11.03 -0.22 -9.74
C ILE A 74 -10.27 1.12 -9.69
N ILE A 75 -9.77 1.55 -8.53
CA ILE A 75 -9.25 2.91 -8.38
C ILE A 75 -7.84 3.07 -8.99
N VAL A 76 -7.04 2.00 -9.09
CA VAL A 76 -5.72 2.07 -9.75
C VAL A 76 -5.52 0.84 -10.62
N ASP A 77 -5.32 1.06 -11.93
CA ASP A 77 -4.83 0.01 -12.82
C ASP A 77 -3.33 -0.17 -12.57
N PHE A 78 -2.97 -0.99 -11.58
CA PHE A 78 -1.57 -1.34 -11.39
C PHE A 78 -1.04 -2.02 -12.66
N PRO A 79 0.12 -1.59 -13.20
CA PRO A 79 0.65 -2.20 -14.40
C PRO A 79 0.85 -3.70 -14.16
N LYS A 80 0.54 -4.54 -15.15
CA LYS A 80 0.63 -6.02 -15.04
C LYS A 80 1.98 -6.51 -14.48
N ILE A 81 3.04 -5.73 -14.66
CA ILE A 81 4.38 -6.00 -14.12
C ILE A 81 4.42 -6.08 -12.58
N TRP A 82 3.42 -5.57 -11.87
CA TRP A 82 3.31 -5.65 -10.41
C TRP A 82 2.35 -6.75 -9.95
N SER A 83 1.74 -7.48 -10.90
CA SER A 83 0.92 -8.64 -10.58
C SER A 83 1.79 -9.70 -9.93
N GLY A 84 1.43 -10.11 -8.73
CA GLY A 84 2.18 -11.14 -8.01
C GLY A 84 3.52 -10.65 -7.42
N LYS A 85 3.69 -9.34 -7.20
CA LYS A 85 4.89 -8.78 -6.54
C LYS A 85 4.51 -7.68 -5.54
N LEU A 86 5.10 -7.70 -4.35
CA LEU A 86 5.09 -6.54 -3.45
C LEU A 86 5.89 -5.40 -4.06
N LEU A 87 5.36 -4.18 -3.97
CA LEU A 87 6.04 -3.00 -4.48
C LEU A 87 7.24 -2.65 -3.60
N GLU A 88 8.44 -2.73 -4.17
CA GLU A 88 9.68 -2.27 -3.54
C GLU A 88 9.82 -0.76 -3.77
N THR A 89 9.53 0.03 -2.73
CA THR A 89 9.53 1.50 -2.82
C THR A 89 10.81 2.15 -2.31
N TYR A 90 11.72 1.40 -1.68
CA TYR A 90 12.94 1.93 -1.10
C TYR A 90 14.16 1.14 -1.58
N ASP A 91 15.14 1.85 -2.13
CA ASP A 91 16.44 1.32 -2.54
C ASP A 91 17.45 1.58 -1.42
N THR A 92 17.80 0.51 -0.71
CA THR A 92 18.74 0.55 0.42
C THR A 92 20.17 0.85 -0.01
N GLN A 93 20.55 0.57 -1.27
CA GLN A 93 21.92 0.82 -1.75
C GLN A 93 22.16 2.30 -2.00
N THR A 94 21.13 3.00 -2.46
CA THR A 94 21.22 4.42 -2.87
C THR A 94 20.50 5.39 -1.94
N ASP A 95 19.95 4.89 -0.81
CA ASP A 95 19.12 5.60 0.17
C ASP A 95 18.05 6.48 -0.48
N GLN A 96 17.22 5.85 -1.33
CA GLN A 96 16.23 6.53 -2.16
C GLN A 96 14.87 5.85 -2.09
N PHE A 97 13.82 6.65 -1.94
CA PHE A 97 12.47 6.20 -2.24
C PHE A 97 12.23 6.29 -3.74
N ARG A 98 11.90 5.18 -4.37
CA ARG A 98 11.62 5.06 -5.81
C ARG A 98 10.16 4.68 -6.01
N ILE A 99 9.31 5.68 -6.20
CA ILE A 99 7.90 5.46 -6.52
C ILE A 99 7.79 5.15 -8.01
N ALA A 100 7.67 3.87 -8.33
CA ALA A 100 7.57 3.41 -9.70
C ALA A 100 6.32 3.98 -10.39
N SER A 101 6.42 4.23 -11.70
CA SER A 101 5.31 4.80 -12.45
C SER A 101 4.12 3.84 -12.48
N CYS A 102 2.96 4.31 -12.06
CA CYS A 102 1.68 3.64 -12.33
C CYS A 102 0.91 4.42 -13.40
N CYS A 103 -0.10 3.75 -13.97
CA CYS A 103 -0.97 4.34 -14.98
C CYS A 103 -2.40 4.27 -14.50
N TRP A 104 -3.19 5.31 -14.76
CA TRP A 104 -4.64 5.24 -14.64
C TRP A 104 -5.27 5.77 -15.93
N SER A 105 -6.51 5.39 -16.16
CA SER A 105 -7.30 5.85 -17.29
C SER A 105 -8.33 6.90 -16.85
N PHE A 106 -9.05 7.48 -17.80
CA PHE A 106 -10.20 8.34 -17.49
C PHE A 106 -11.31 7.62 -16.71
N ARG A 107 -11.32 6.28 -16.67
CA ARG A 107 -12.27 5.50 -15.87
C ARG A 107 -12.14 5.83 -14.39
N GLN A 108 -10.92 6.02 -13.88
CA GLN A 108 -10.66 6.36 -12.49
C GLN A 108 -11.26 7.73 -12.12
N LYS A 109 -11.21 8.72 -13.01
CA LYS A 109 -11.89 10.02 -12.82
C LYS A 109 -13.41 9.84 -12.69
N TYR A 110 -14.02 9.05 -13.57
CA TYR A 110 -15.47 8.80 -13.53
C TYR A 110 -15.89 8.12 -12.23
N ILE A 111 -15.16 7.07 -11.82
CA ILE A 111 -15.42 6.36 -10.58
C ILE A 111 -15.24 7.28 -9.37
N SER A 112 -14.17 8.06 -9.35
CA SER A 112 -13.89 9.03 -8.28
C SER A 112 -15.02 10.04 -8.12
N ARG A 113 -15.59 10.56 -9.23
CA ARG A 113 -16.76 11.46 -9.18
C ARG A 113 -17.99 10.78 -8.60
N THR A 114 -18.29 9.56 -9.05
CA THR A 114 -19.43 8.79 -8.53
C THR A 114 -19.28 8.48 -7.05
N LEU A 115 -18.07 8.15 -6.59
CA LEU A 115 -17.80 7.86 -5.18
C LEU A 115 -17.84 9.14 -4.33
N GLN A 116 -17.40 10.29 -4.85
CA GLN A 116 -17.47 11.55 -4.14
C GLN A 116 -18.89 12.02 -3.85
N SER A 117 -19.86 11.72 -4.71
CA SER A 117 -21.26 12.11 -4.48
C SER A 117 -21.97 11.27 -3.41
N LEU A 118 -21.32 10.23 -2.88
CA LEU A 118 -21.88 9.37 -1.84
C LEU A 118 -21.77 9.99 -0.45
N SER A 119 -22.68 9.58 0.43
CA SER A 119 -22.58 9.89 1.86
C SER A 119 -21.41 9.15 2.53
N ASN A 120 -20.95 9.65 3.67
CA ASN A 120 -19.87 8.99 4.42
C ASN A 120 -20.24 7.55 4.83
N PHE A 121 -21.50 7.31 5.18
CA PHE A 121 -22.01 5.98 5.51
C PHE A 121 -21.94 5.02 4.31
N GLU A 122 -22.36 5.48 3.12
CA GLU A 122 -22.25 4.68 1.91
C GLU A 122 -20.80 4.42 1.51
N ILE A 123 -19.90 5.38 1.70
CA ILE A 123 -18.47 5.21 1.42
C ILE A 123 -17.89 4.13 2.34
N LEU A 124 -18.16 4.20 3.65
CA LEU A 124 -17.74 3.15 4.58
C LEU A 124 -18.27 1.79 4.12
N LEU A 125 -19.58 1.67 3.90
CA LEU A 125 -20.17 0.38 3.54
C LEU A 125 -19.64 -0.20 2.20
N ARG A 126 -19.29 0.67 1.24
CA ARG A 126 -18.87 0.26 -0.12
C ARG A 126 -17.36 0.11 -0.30
N CYS A 127 -16.56 0.78 0.52
CA CYS A 127 -15.11 0.88 0.34
C CYS A 127 -14.30 0.32 1.51
N SER A 128 -14.92 0.00 2.65
CA SER A 128 -14.26 -0.56 3.83
C SER A 128 -14.47 -2.07 3.97
N THR A 129 -13.42 -2.76 4.40
CA THR A 129 -13.35 -4.20 4.80
C THR A 129 -14.18 -4.41 6.04
N SER A 130 -14.10 -3.41 6.92
CA SER A 130 -14.64 -3.48 8.26
C SER A 130 -15.22 -2.13 8.66
N PRO A 131 -16.40 -1.73 8.14
CA PRO A 131 -16.94 -0.37 8.29
C PRO A 131 -17.01 0.17 9.72
N SER A 132 -17.15 -0.72 10.71
CA SER A 132 -17.22 -0.39 12.14
C SER A 132 -15.86 -0.27 12.83
N ALA A 133 -14.78 -0.70 12.20
CA ALA A 133 -13.43 -0.70 12.76
C ALA A 133 -12.49 0.31 12.09
N GLU A 134 -12.95 0.99 11.03
CA GLU A 134 -12.14 1.99 10.34
C GLU A 134 -11.74 3.17 11.22
N ALA A 135 -10.57 3.73 10.93
CA ALA A 135 -10.11 4.94 11.59
C ALA A 135 -11.08 6.13 11.32
N PRO A 136 -11.20 7.09 12.26
CA PRO A 136 -12.11 8.23 12.10
C PRO A 136 -11.87 9.07 10.82
N ASP A 137 -10.65 9.04 10.28
CA ASP A 137 -10.23 9.76 9.08
C ASP A 137 -10.30 8.92 7.79
N PHE A 138 -10.79 7.67 7.83
CA PHE A 138 -10.86 6.77 6.67
C PHE A 138 -11.58 7.40 5.47
N VAL A 139 -12.80 7.89 5.66
CA VAL A 139 -13.60 8.50 4.59
C VAL A 139 -12.94 9.77 4.06
N TYR A 140 -12.35 10.57 4.95
CA TYR A 140 -11.64 11.79 4.57
C TYR A 140 -10.43 11.47 3.68
N ASN A 141 -9.64 10.45 4.04
CA ASN A 141 -8.49 10.00 3.26
C ASN A 141 -8.90 9.46 1.88
N LEU A 142 -10.00 8.70 1.78
CA LEU A 142 -10.54 8.24 0.50
C LEU A 142 -10.95 9.41 -0.41
N ARG A 143 -11.64 10.41 0.14
CA ARG A 143 -12.04 11.60 -0.63
C ARG A 143 -10.85 12.33 -1.21
N ARG A 144 -9.78 12.54 -0.43
CA ARG A 144 -8.54 13.17 -0.90
C ARG A 144 -7.89 12.41 -2.04
N GLN A 145 -7.88 11.07 -1.98
CA GLN A 145 -7.37 10.25 -3.07
C GLN A 145 -8.22 10.42 -4.35
N TRP A 146 -9.55 10.44 -4.22
CA TRP A 146 -10.46 10.65 -5.35
C TRP A 146 -10.35 12.06 -5.93
N GLU A 147 -10.20 13.09 -5.10
CA GLU A 147 -9.93 14.48 -5.53
C GLU A 147 -8.69 14.52 -6.42
N TYR A 148 -7.61 13.87 -6.00
CA TYR A 148 -6.40 13.78 -6.80
C TYR A 148 -6.65 13.18 -8.20
N PHE A 149 -7.41 12.09 -8.31
CA PHE A 149 -7.75 11.51 -9.62
C PHE A 149 -8.67 12.39 -10.48
N ILE A 150 -9.48 13.24 -9.85
CA ILE A 150 -10.37 14.16 -10.57
C ILE A 150 -9.58 15.35 -11.14
N GLU A 151 -8.67 15.89 -10.33
CA GLU A 151 -7.78 17.01 -10.65
C GLU A 151 -6.67 16.61 -11.64
N HIS A 152 -6.11 15.42 -11.48
CA HIS A 152 -4.99 14.89 -12.29
C HIS A 152 -5.37 13.61 -13.04
N PRO A 153 -6.30 13.67 -14.02
CA PRO A 153 -6.75 12.48 -14.74
C PRO A 153 -5.72 11.93 -15.73
N ASP A 154 -4.74 12.74 -16.14
CA ASP A 154 -3.60 12.25 -16.93
C ASP A 154 -2.44 11.88 -16.00
N TRP A 155 -2.23 10.57 -15.82
CA TRP A 155 -1.11 10.04 -15.03
C TRP A 155 0.26 10.52 -15.50
N ARG A 156 0.40 10.98 -16.76
CA ARG A 156 1.66 11.49 -17.31
C ARG A 156 2.10 12.80 -16.65
N GLU A 157 1.18 13.56 -16.05
CA GLU A 157 1.52 14.70 -15.20
C GLU A 157 2.26 14.22 -13.94
N THR A 158 1.82 13.09 -13.40
CA THR A 158 2.45 12.47 -12.23
C THR A 158 3.70 11.68 -12.62
N PHE A 159 3.76 11.01 -13.75
CA PHE A 159 4.95 10.26 -14.19
C PHE A 159 5.34 10.64 -15.61
N PRO A 160 5.99 11.82 -15.80
CA PRO A 160 6.44 12.25 -17.10
C PRO A 160 7.35 11.19 -17.73
N ARG A 161 7.07 10.82 -18.99
CA ARG A 161 7.82 9.80 -19.74
C ARG A 161 7.91 8.43 -19.03
N LYS A 162 6.94 8.08 -18.16
CA LYS A 162 6.95 6.83 -17.35
C LYS A 162 8.16 6.70 -16.42
N GLN A 163 8.79 7.81 -16.06
CA GLN A 163 9.91 7.76 -15.13
C GLN A 163 9.40 7.63 -13.69
N PRO A 164 10.09 6.87 -12.82
CA PRO A 164 9.77 6.80 -11.41
C PRO A 164 10.02 8.16 -10.74
N ARG A 165 9.28 8.45 -9.67
CA ARG A 165 9.62 9.57 -8.79
C ARG A 165 10.62 9.11 -7.75
N VAL A 166 11.76 9.80 -7.70
CA VAL A 166 12.86 9.48 -6.80
C VAL A 166 12.95 10.55 -5.73
N PHE A 167 12.92 10.15 -4.47
CA PHE A 167 13.07 11.03 -3.32
C PHE A 167 14.25 10.58 -2.47
N LYS A 168 14.95 11.57 -1.90
CA LYS A 168 16.02 11.37 -0.92
C LYS A 168 15.64 12.04 0.37
N ARG A 169 16.20 11.57 1.48
CA ARG A 169 16.09 12.27 2.76
C ARG A 169 16.77 13.63 2.60
N ALA A 170 16.10 14.70 3.03
CA ALA A 170 16.77 15.98 3.20
C ALA A 170 17.82 15.81 4.31
N GLY A 171 19.07 16.19 4.05
CA GLY A 171 20.08 16.23 5.10
C GLY A 171 19.68 17.24 6.17
N MET A 172 19.89 16.92 7.44
CA MET A 172 19.94 17.96 8.46
C MET A 172 21.19 18.80 8.22
N GLU A 173 21.05 20.04 7.81
CA GLU A 173 22.08 21.04 8.12
C GLU A 173 22.02 21.26 9.64
N ILE A 174 22.93 20.59 10.36
CA ILE A 174 23.15 20.88 11.77
C ILE A 174 23.82 22.26 11.83
N PHE A 175 23.03 23.30 11.96
CA PHE A 175 23.53 24.58 12.42
C PHE A 175 23.85 24.42 13.91
N ILE A 176 25.12 24.15 14.21
CA ILE A 176 25.65 24.36 15.55
C ILE A 176 25.65 25.89 15.75
N ILE A 177 24.70 26.38 16.55
CA ILE A 177 24.68 27.76 17.05
C ILE A 177 25.59 27.84 18.27
#